data_AF-X0YIJ2-F1
#
_entry.id   AF-X0YIJ2-F1
#
_cell.length_a   1.000
_cell.length_b   1.000
_cell.length_c   1.000
_cell.angle_alpha   90.00
_cell.angle_beta   90.00
_cell.angle_gamma   90.00
#
_symmetry.space_group_name_H-M   'P 1'
#
loop_
_entity.id
_entity.type
_entity.pdbx_description
1 polymer ?
#
loop_
_entity_poly.entity_id
_entity_poly.type
_entity_poly.pdbx_seq_one_letter_code
_entity_poly.pdbx_strand_id
1 'polypeptide(L)'
;FTKWEISLPDRPFIGLGNYVALFKDDRFLHSILITAIVVVVGVGIEMVLGFGLGQVLSVRMRGKRFFVAALLLPVMVMPVVVGYIWRLLWDPQYGPINQI
;
A
#
# COMPACT_ATOMS: atom_id res chain seq x y z
N PHE A 1 -28.58 -8.09 4.16
CA PHE A 1 -28.40 -9.34 3.39
C PHE A 1 -29.33 -9.30 2.20
N THR A 2 -29.07 -8.44 1.24
CA THR A 2 -30.07 -8.06 0.24
C THR A 2 -29.37 -8.01 -1.11
N LYS A 3 -30.04 -8.38 -2.21
CA LYS A 3 -29.35 -8.42 -3.52
C LYS A 3 -28.95 -7.00 -3.92
N TRP A 4 -27.64 -6.74 -3.99
CA TRP A 4 -27.09 -5.41 -4.27
C TRP A 4 -26.84 -5.26 -5.78
N GLU A 5 -27.93 -5.22 -6.54
CA GLU A 5 -27.91 -4.97 -7.97
C GLU A 5 -28.66 -3.66 -8.21
N ILE A 6 -27.98 -2.65 -8.78
CA ILE A 6 -28.51 -1.27 -8.92
C ILE A 6 -29.78 -1.26 -9.79
N SER A 7 -29.95 -2.28 -10.63
CA SER A 7 -31.04 -2.41 -11.60
C SER A 7 -32.32 -3.05 -11.05
N LEU A 8 -32.36 -3.51 -9.79
CA LEU A 8 -33.54 -4.16 -9.22
C LEU A 8 -34.42 -3.18 -8.43
N PRO A 9 -35.73 -3.06 -8.74
CA PRO A 9 -36.65 -2.15 -8.04
C PRO A 9 -36.92 -2.60 -6.59
N ASP A 10 -36.97 -3.91 -6.36
CA ASP A 10 -37.05 -4.50 -5.02
C ASP A 10 -35.70 -5.05 -4.59
N ARG A 11 -35.35 -4.84 -3.32
CA ARG A 11 -34.14 -5.40 -2.71
C ARG A 11 -34.54 -6.69 -1.96
N PRO A 12 -34.53 -7.88 -2.60
CA PRO A 12 -34.90 -9.12 -1.91
C PRO A 12 -33.84 -9.49 -0.88
N PHE A 13 -34.26 -9.92 0.30
CA PHE A 13 -33.37 -10.40 1.35
C PHE A 13 -32.81 -11.78 0.97
N ILE A 14 -31.52 -11.86 0.67
CA ILE A 14 -30.80 -13.06 0.18
C ILE A 14 -29.79 -13.64 1.19
N GLY A 15 -29.89 -13.30 2.47
CA GLY A 15 -28.91 -13.77 3.46
C GLY A 15 -27.46 -13.41 3.07
N LEU A 16 -26.53 -14.32 3.38
CA LEU A 16 -25.11 -14.24 3.04
C LEU A 16 -24.79 -14.46 1.55
N GLY A 17 -25.81 -14.56 0.67
CA GLY A 17 -25.64 -14.91 -0.74
C GLY A 17 -24.61 -14.05 -1.49
N ASN A 18 -24.54 -12.74 -1.20
CA ASN A 18 -23.53 -11.86 -1.81
C ASN A 18 -22.09 -12.25 -1.44
N TYR A 19 -21.85 -12.64 -0.19
CA TYR A 19 -20.50 -13.01 0.26
C TYR A 19 -20.06 -14.33 -0.37
N VAL A 20 -20.96 -15.33 -0.41
CA VAL A 20 -20.69 -16.60 -1.08
C VAL A 20 -20.44 -16.41 -2.58
N ALA A 21 -21.16 -15.48 -3.23
CA ALA A 21 -20.92 -15.14 -4.63
C ALA A 21 -19.55 -14.47 -4.83
N LEU A 22 -19.13 -13.56 -3.94
CA LEU A 22 -17.82 -12.92 -4.01
C LEU A 22 -16.66 -13.92 -3.90
N PHE A 23 -16.75 -14.92 -3.02
CA PHE A 23 -15.72 -15.96 -2.92
C PHE A 23 -15.63 -16.90 -4.13
N LYS A 24 -16.58 -16.82 -5.07
CA LYS A 24 -16.55 -17.55 -6.34
C LYS A 24 -16.17 -16.66 -7.52
N ASP A 25 -15.96 -15.36 -7.30
CA ASP A 25 -15.53 -14.42 -8.32
C ASP A 25 -14.00 -14.41 -8.40
N ASP A 26 -13.47 -14.91 -9.52
CA ASP A 26 -12.03 -14.96 -9.78
C ASP A 26 -11.38 -13.57 -9.72
N ARG A 27 -12.10 -12.51 -10.09
CA ARG A 27 -11.59 -11.14 -10.02
C ARG A 27 -11.41 -10.71 -8.57
N PHE A 28 -12.36 -11.05 -7.69
CA PHE A 28 -12.29 -10.74 -6.27
C PHE A 28 -11.13 -11.48 -5.61
N LEU A 29 -10.98 -12.78 -5.89
CA LEU A 29 -9.87 -13.59 -5.36
C LEU A 29 -8.51 -13.08 -5.86
N HIS A 30 -8.41 -12.73 -7.15
CA HIS A 30 -7.19 -12.14 -7.71
C HIS A 30 -6.86 -10.79 -7.07
N SER A 31 -7.85 -9.92 -6.86
CA SER A 31 -7.63 -8.65 -6.17
C SER A 31 -7.13 -8.85 -4.74
N ILE A 32 -7.70 -9.79 -3.98
CA ILE A 32 -7.20 -10.15 -2.64
C ILE A 32 -5.75 -10.61 -2.71
N LEU A 33 -5.42 -11.49 -3.66
CA LEU A 33 -4.06 -12.00 -3.82
C LEU A 33 -3.06 -10.87 -4.08
N ILE A 34 -3.36 -9.96 -5.00
CA ILE A 34 -2.49 -8.81 -5.30
C ILE A 34 -2.34 -7.91 -4.07
N THR A 35 -3.42 -7.60 -3.37
CA THR A 35 -3.34 -6.80 -2.13
C THR A 35 -2.52 -7.50 -1.06
N ALA A 36 -2.70 -8.80 -0.87
CA ALA A 36 -1.94 -9.59 0.09
C ALA A 36 -0.45 -9.59 -0.25
N ILE A 37 -0.08 -9.77 -1.53
CA ILE A 37 1.31 -9.71 -1.99
C ILE A 37 1.91 -8.33 -1.71
N VAL A 38 1.20 -7.25 -2.07
CA VAL A 38 1.68 -5.87 -1.84
C VAL A 38 1.92 -5.62 -0.35
N VAL A 39 0.99 -6.04 0.51
CA VAL A 39 1.12 -5.86 1.97
C VAL A 39 2.27 -6.70 2.53
N VAL A 40 2.33 -7.99 2.22
CA VAL A 40 3.35 -8.89 2.78
C VAL A 40 4.75 -8.47 2.34
N VAL A 41 4.93 -8.15 1.07
CA VAL A 41 6.23 -7.71 0.54
C VAL A 41 6.59 -6.33 1.09
N GLY A 42 5.66 -5.38 1.06
CA GLY A 42 5.88 -4.03 1.57
C GLY A 42 6.26 -4.03 3.05
N VAL A 43 5.41 -4.61 3.90
CA VAL A 43 5.65 -4.69 5.35
C VAL A 43 6.89 -5.52 5.66
N GLY A 44 7.14 -6.61 4.92
CA GLY A 44 8.33 -7.42 5.09
C GLY A 44 9.62 -6.63 4.86
N ILE A 45 9.68 -5.86 3.77
CA ILE A 45 10.81 -4.98 3.47
C ILE A 45 10.96 -3.88 4.53
N GLU A 46 9.86 -3.22 4.90
CA GLU A 46 9.85 -2.18 5.93
C GLU A 46 10.36 -2.70 7.28
N MET A 47 9.96 -3.92 7.67
CA MET A 47 10.38 -4.53 8.93
C MET A 47 11.88 -4.84 8.93
N VAL A 48 12.40 -5.41 7.85
CA VAL A 48 13.83 -5.72 7.73
C VAL A 48 14.67 -4.44 7.74
N LEU A 49 14.27 -3.42 6.97
CA LEU A 49 14.96 -2.14 6.93
C LEU A 49 14.87 -1.39 8.26
N GLY A 50 13.68 -1.31 8.85
CA GLY A 50 13.45 -0.62 10.13
C GLY A 50 14.22 -1.27 11.27
N PHE A 51 14.24 -2.61 11.33
CA PHE A 51 15.03 -3.34 12.32
C PHE A 51 16.54 -3.13 12.11
N GLY A 52 17.02 -3.22 10.87
CA GLY A 52 18.43 -2.99 10.53
C GLY A 52 18.90 -1.58 10.89
N LEU A 53 18.14 -0.56 10.49
CA LEU A 53 18.41 0.84 10.85
C LEU A 53 18.32 1.06 12.37
N GLY A 54 17.37 0.41 13.03
CA GLY A 54 17.21 0.44 14.49
C GLY A 54 18.45 -0.07 15.21
N GLN A 55 19.05 -1.18 14.76
CA GLN A 55 20.29 -1.72 15.30
C GLN A 55 21.45 -0.75 15.14
N VAL A 56 21.63 -0.16 13.95
CA VAL A 56 22.70 0.81 13.68
C VAL A 56 22.55 2.07 14.56
N LEU A 57 21.32 2.58 14.71
CA LEU A 57 21.03 3.77 15.51
C LEU A 57 20.97 3.49 17.02
N SER A 58 20.93 2.22 17.45
CA SER A 58 20.93 1.83 18.86
C SER A 58 22.28 2.16 19.53
N VAL A 59 23.38 2.00 18.79
CA VAL A 59 24.73 2.33 19.24
C VAL A 59 24.88 3.85 19.40
N ARG A 60 25.80 4.31 20.27
CA ARG A 60 26.14 5.74 20.41
C ARG A 60 26.75 6.29 19.11
N MET A 61 25.89 6.67 18.18
CA MET A 61 26.24 7.27 16.91
C MET A 61 26.30 8.79 17.03
N ARG A 62 27.41 9.40 16.58
CA ARG A 62 27.51 10.85 16.41
C ARG A 62 26.51 11.27 15.31
N GLY A 63 25.64 12.23 15.61
CA GLY A 63 24.62 12.71 14.66
C GLY A 63 23.30 11.92 14.66
N LYS A 64 23.07 11.00 15.60
CA LYS A 64 21.82 10.20 15.71
C LYS A 64 20.54 11.02 15.55
N ARG A 65 20.46 12.21 16.15
CA ARG A 65 19.27 13.09 16.07
C ARG A 65 18.97 13.53 14.63
N PHE A 66 20.00 13.83 13.85
CA PHE A 66 19.84 14.24 12.45
C PHE A 66 19.31 13.08 11.59
N PHE A 67 19.90 11.88 11.72
CA PHE A 67 19.45 10.71 10.97
C PHE A 67 18.02 10.30 11.31
N VAL A 68 17.67 10.31 12.61
CA VAL A 68 16.29 10.02 13.04
C VAL A 68 15.32 11.07 12.46
N ALA A 69 15.67 12.36 12.50
CA ALA A 69 14.84 13.40 11.91
C ALA A 69 14.65 13.19 10.40
N ALA A 70 15.73 12.92 9.65
CA ALA A 70 15.68 12.67 8.22
C ALA A 70 14.81 11.45 7.85
N LEU A 71 14.89 10.37 8.65
CA LEU A 71 14.05 9.18 8.46
C LEU A 71 12.56 9.44 8.75
N LEU A 72 12.25 10.38 9.65
CA LEU A 72 10.87 10.73 10.00
C LEU A 72 10.24 11.73 9.03
N LEU A 73 11.03 12.56 8.34
CA LEU A 73 10.53 13.52 7.35
C LEU A 73 9.54 12.91 6.34
N PRO A 74 9.84 11.80 5.65
CA PRO A 74 8.92 11.24 4.66
C PRO A 74 7.62 10.71 5.29
N VAL A 75 7.65 10.26 6.55
CA VAL A 75 6.46 9.78 7.27
C VAL A 75 5.46 10.92 7.53
N MET A 76 5.94 12.16 7.60
CA MET A 76 5.09 13.34 7.76
C MET A 76 4.43 13.78 6.45
N VAL A 77 4.90 13.31 5.29
CA VAL A 77 4.34 13.66 3.99
C VAL A 77 3.06 12.87 3.72
N MET A 78 2.04 13.53 3.16
CA MET A 78 0.79 12.86 2.80
C MET A 78 1.00 11.77 1.74
N PRO A 79 0.33 10.60 1.85
CA PRO A 79 0.47 9.52 0.87
C PRO A 79 0.20 9.93 -0.58
N VAL A 80 -0.75 10.84 -0.79
CA VAL A 80 -1.08 11.38 -2.12
C VAL A 80 0.11 12.11 -2.75
N VAL A 81 0.84 12.91 -1.97
CA VAL A 81 2.02 13.65 -2.44
C VAL A 81 3.14 12.69 -2.78
N VAL A 82 3.38 11.68 -1.95
CA VAL A 82 4.37 10.63 -2.21
C VAL A 82 4.06 9.91 -3.51
N GLY A 83 2.81 9.50 -3.73
CA GLY A 83 2.38 8.87 -4.98
C GLY A 83 2.58 9.77 -6.20
N TYR A 84 2.32 11.07 -6.06
CA TYR A 84 2.53 12.03 -7.15
C TYR A 84 4.02 12.23 -7.47
N ILE A 85 4.90 12.32 -6.45
CA ILE A 85 6.35 12.40 -6.65
C ILE A 85 6.85 11.17 -7.41
N TRP A 86 6.45 9.96 -7.00
CA TRP A 86 6.82 8.74 -7.71
C TRP A 86 6.33 8.74 -9.16
N ARG A 87 5.11 9.21 -9.41
CA ARG A 87 4.59 9.34 -10.77
C ARG A 87 5.43 10.31 -11.61
N LEU A 88 5.83 11.46 -11.07
CA LEU A 88 6.69 12.42 -11.76
C LEU A 88 8.10 11.86 -12.02
N LEU A 89 8.65 11.13 -11.06
CA LEU A 89 9.95 10.49 -11.19
C LEU A 89 9.98 9.47 -12.33
N TRP A 90 8.86 8.75 -12.51
CA TRP A 90 8.63 7.76 -13.56
C TRP A 90 7.97 8.34 -14.81
N ASP A 91 7.88 9.67 -14.93
CA ASP A 91 7.28 10.29 -16.10
C ASP A 91 8.08 9.91 -17.37
N PRO A 92 7.44 9.40 -18.43
CA PRO A 92 8.16 8.94 -19.61
C PRO A 92 8.86 10.04 -20.40
N GLN A 93 8.43 11.29 -20.27
CA GLN A 93 8.93 12.41 -21.08
C GLN A 93 9.96 13.26 -20.32
N TYR A 94 9.74 13.47 -19.02
CA TYR A 94 10.55 14.38 -18.21
C TYR A 94 11.08 13.73 -16.93
N GLY A 95 10.68 12.48 -16.63
CA GLY A 95 11.06 11.79 -15.42
C GLY A 95 12.54 11.39 -15.44
N PRO A 96 13.32 11.68 -14.39
CA PRO A 96 14.76 11.40 -14.35
C PRO A 96 15.09 9.90 -14.41
N ILE A 97 14.13 9.02 -14.16
CA ILE A 97 14.42 7.59 -13.97
C ILE A 97 14.18 6.76 -15.23
N ASN A 98 13.38 7.26 -16.16
CA ASN A 98 13.10 6.60 -17.44
C ASN A 98 13.77 7.32 -18.63
N GLN A 99 14.93 7.94 -18.41
CA GLN A 99 15.68 8.69 -19.45
C GLN A 99 16.59 7.81 -20.33
N ILE A 100 16.56 6.49 -20.14
CA ILE A 100 17.35 5.50 -20.90
C ILE A 100 16.39 4.61 -21.68
#